data_AF-A0A924DZM1-F1
#
_entry.id   AF-A0A924DZM1-F1
#
_cell.length_a   1.000
_cell.length_b   1.000
_cell.length_c   1.000
_cell.angle_alpha   90.00
_cell.angle_beta   90.00
_cell.angle_gamma   90.00
#
_symmetry.space_group_name_H-M   'P 1'
#
loop_
_entity.id
_entity.type
_entity.pdbx_description
1 polymer ?
#
loop_
_entity_poly.entity_id
_entity_poly.type
_entity_poly.pdbx_seq_one_letter_code
_entity_poly.pdbx_strand_id
1 'polypeptide(L)'
;SGSVGNPEVLLQAGEQLVAAGATALAIAGRLPGLPAAALARYEAGVGPDPIGGLEAVLSRLLSQRLNVPCAHAPVEAEPWLPPAGAVDARLAAETISPSYLPCVLLGLARSPQPVPPMTPGAWQVRDVGAVVTAAGATGGPGVLAALAAGIPVIVVGENTTVQTVTIAHPAIRRVATYWEAIGVVACLRAGVDPDSVRRPLAVVPRFS
;
A
#
# COMPACT_ATOMS: atom_id res chain seq x y z
N SER A 1 15.71 1.99 -0.56
CA SER A 1 15.60 3.32 0.07
C SER A 1 15.58 4.36 -1.04
N GLY A 2 14.87 5.47 -0.87
CA GLY A 2 14.86 6.61 -1.80
C GLY A 2 15.21 7.90 -1.07
N SER A 3 15.78 8.88 -1.77
CA SER A 3 16.15 10.19 -1.23
C SER A 3 15.80 11.32 -2.19
N VAL A 4 15.39 12.47 -1.68
CA VAL A 4 15.06 13.66 -2.46
C VAL A 4 16.09 14.74 -2.17
N GLY A 5 16.74 15.27 -3.20
CA GLY A 5 17.82 16.26 -3.03
C GLY A 5 17.35 17.68 -2.71
N ASN A 6 16.14 18.06 -3.14
CA ASN A 6 15.57 19.38 -2.88
C ASN A 6 14.05 19.28 -2.62
N PRO A 7 13.64 18.69 -1.49
CA PRO A 7 12.22 18.49 -1.17
C PRO A 7 11.42 19.79 -1.03
N GLU A 8 12.08 20.90 -0.75
CA GLU A 8 11.52 22.23 -0.52
C GLU A 8 10.86 22.79 -1.78
N VAL A 9 11.46 22.56 -2.96
CA VAL A 9 10.85 22.96 -4.24
C VAL A 9 9.53 22.25 -4.46
N LEU A 10 9.48 20.95 -4.16
CA LEU A 10 8.26 20.15 -4.29
C LEU A 10 7.19 20.62 -3.29
N LEU A 11 7.58 20.91 -2.04
CA LEU A 11 6.68 21.44 -1.02
C LEU A 11 6.12 22.80 -1.39
N GLN A 12 6.97 23.74 -1.82
CA GLN A 12 6.54 25.08 -2.25
C GLN A 12 5.56 25.01 -3.43
N ALA A 13 5.81 24.14 -4.41
CA ALA A 13 4.87 23.92 -5.52
C ALA A 13 3.53 23.38 -5.00
N GLY A 14 3.56 22.42 -4.08
CA GLY A 14 2.35 21.89 -3.44
C GLY A 14 1.57 22.94 -2.65
N GLU A 15 2.26 23.77 -1.87
CA GLU A 15 1.67 24.88 -1.10
C GLU A 15 0.96 25.88 -2.03
N GLN A 16 1.58 26.25 -3.14
CA GLN A 16 0.99 27.15 -4.13
C GLN A 16 -0.27 26.55 -4.75
N LEU A 17 -0.27 25.26 -5.09
CA LEU A 17 -1.43 24.57 -5.66
C LEU A 17 -2.58 24.48 -4.65
N VAL A 18 -2.28 24.13 -3.39
CA VAL A 18 -3.29 24.08 -2.32
C VAL A 18 -3.85 25.48 -2.04
N ALA A 19 -3.01 26.51 -2.02
CA ALA A 19 -3.45 27.91 -1.90
C ALA A 19 -4.33 28.36 -3.08
N ALA A 20 -4.12 27.78 -4.27
CA ALA A 20 -4.99 27.97 -5.44
C ALA A 20 -6.27 27.12 -5.41
N GLY A 21 -6.51 26.33 -4.36
CA GLY A 21 -7.73 25.55 -4.15
C GLY A 21 -7.63 24.08 -4.53
N ALA A 22 -6.44 23.55 -4.82
CA ALA A 22 -6.27 22.12 -5.05
C ALA A 22 -6.58 21.31 -3.78
N THR A 23 -7.45 20.30 -3.91
CA THR A 23 -7.84 19.39 -2.82
C THR A 23 -7.11 18.05 -2.87
N ALA A 24 -6.25 17.85 -3.85
CA ALA A 24 -5.41 16.67 -4.03
C ALA A 24 -4.23 17.01 -4.96
N LEU A 25 -3.12 16.28 -4.85
CA LEU A 25 -1.90 16.56 -5.63
C LEU A 25 -1.41 15.32 -6.37
N ALA A 26 -1.20 15.46 -7.68
CA ALA A 26 -0.53 14.48 -8.52
C ALA A 26 0.92 14.91 -8.74
N ILE A 27 1.87 14.03 -8.44
CA ILE A 27 3.31 14.26 -8.63
C ILE A 27 3.72 13.57 -9.92
N ALA A 28 3.78 14.31 -11.03
CA ALA A 28 4.33 13.81 -12.29
C ALA A 28 5.84 14.13 -12.33
N GLY A 29 6.68 13.11 -12.16
CA GLY A 29 8.12 13.29 -12.00
C GLY A 29 8.92 12.46 -12.99
N ARG A 30 9.90 13.07 -13.66
CA ARG A 30 10.84 12.31 -14.49
C ARG A 30 11.63 11.34 -13.61
N LEU A 31 11.65 10.07 -14.00
CA LEU A 31 12.42 9.07 -13.28
C LEU A 31 13.93 9.33 -13.38
N PRO A 32 14.69 9.13 -12.28
CA PRO A 32 16.14 9.10 -12.37
C PRO A 32 16.58 7.94 -13.26
N GLY A 33 17.74 8.05 -13.92
CA GLY A 33 18.31 6.94 -14.67
C GLY A 33 18.55 5.74 -13.73
N LEU A 34 17.82 4.64 -13.96
CA LEU A 34 17.91 3.44 -13.13
C LEU A 34 19.02 2.51 -13.65
N PRO A 35 19.71 1.76 -12.77
CA PRO A 35 20.63 0.74 -13.22
C PRO A 35 19.91 -0.30 -14.07
N ALA A 36 20.39 -0.56 -15.29
CA ALA A 36 19.77 -1.51 -16.22
C ALA A 36 19.54 -2.90 -15.60
N ALA A 37 20.45 -3.35 -14.73
CA ALA A 37 20.30 -4.62 -14.02
C ALA A 37 19.13 -4.64 -13.02
N ALA A 38 18.80 -3.50 -12.40
CA ALA A 38 17.66 -3.40 -11.49
C ALA A 38 16.34 -3.41 -12.28
N LEU A 39 16.30 -2.69 -13.40
CA LEU A 39 15.15 -2.70 -14.31
C LEU A 39 14.91 -4.09 -14.90
N ALA A 40 15.93 -4.75 -15.46
CA ALA A 40 15.80 -6.09 -16.03
C ALA A 40 15.35 -7.15 -14.99
N ARG A 41 15.78 -7.01 -13.73
CA ARG A 41 15.32 -7.88 -12.65
C ARG A 41 13.84 -7.66 -12.34
N TYR A 42 13.43 -6.40 -12.23
CA TYR A 42 12.04 -6.05 -12.00
C TYR A 42 11.15 -6.51 -13.17
N GLU A 43 11.61 -6.32 -14.41
CA GLU A 43 10.98 -6.81 -15.63
C GLU A 43 10.81 -8.34 -15.67
N ALA A 44 11.73 -9.07 -15.04
CA ALA A 44 11.66 -10.52 -14.87
C ALA A 44 10.82 -10.95 -13.65
N GLY A 45 10.16 -10.01 -12.95
CA GLY A 45 9.39 -10.29 -11.74
C GLY A 45 10.27 -10.61 -10.51
N VAL A 46 11.54 -10.23 -10.52
CA VAL A 46 12.52 -10.55 -9.48
C VAL A 46 12.90 -9.31 -8.67
N GLY A 47 12.46 -9.28 -7.41
CA GLY A 47 12.78 -8.20 -6.48
C GLY A 47 11.74 -7.07 -6.49
N PRO A 48 11.97 -6.02 -5.69
CA PRO A 48 11.04 -4.92 -5.57
C PRO A 48 11.16 -3.97 -6.76
N ASP A 49 10.13 -3.16 -6.95
CA ASP A 49 10.18 -2.00 -7.83
C ASP A 49 11.36 -1.08 -7.44
N PRO A 50 12.28 -0.77 -8.39
CA PRO A 50 13.44 0.09 -8.15
C PRO A 50 13.09 1.54 -7.80
N ILE A 51 11.90 2.04 -8.16
CA ILE A 51 11.48 3.44 -7.94
C ILE A 51 10.45 3.61 -6.83
N GLY A 52 9.68 2.57 -6.51
CA GLY A 52 8.59 2.64 -5.53
C GLY A 52 9.00 3.21 -4.17
N GLY A 53 10.27 3.05 -3.77
CA GLY A 53 10.80 3.68 -2.56
C GLY A 53 10.89 5.21 -2.63
N LEU A 54 11.32 5.78 -3.76
CA LEU A 54 11.37 7.22 -3.99
C LEU A 54 9.95 7.80 -4.07
N GLU A 55 9.09 7.13 -4.81
CA GLU A 55 7.69 7.51 -5.01
C GLU A 55 6.89 7.55 -3.70
N ALA A 56 7.11 6.55 -2.84
CA ALA A 56 6.56 6.53 -1.49
C ALA A 56 7.04 7.74 -0.66
N VAL A 57 8.32 8.11 -0.76
CA VAL A 57 8.85 9.30 -0.05
C VAL A 57 8.20 10.58 -0.56
N LEU A 58 8.07 10.76 -1.88
CA LEU A 58 7.49 11.97 -2.49
C LEU A 58 6.02 12.18 -2.10
N SER A 59 5.19 11.16 -2.32
CA SER A 59 3.76 11.20 -2.01
C SER A 59 3.50 11.29 -0.50
N ARG A 60 4.32 10.61 0.32
CA ARG A 60 4.27 10.73 1.78
C ARG A 60 4.59 12.14 2.22
N LEU A 61 5.68 12.73 1.74
CA LEU A 61 6.13 14.08 2.15
C LEU A 61 5.02 15.12 1.95
N LEU A 62 4.43 15.18 0.75
CA LEU A 62 3.37 16.14 0.46
C LEU A 62 2.10 15.88 1.29
N SER A 63 1.62 14.64 1.33
CA SER A 63 0.40 14.31 2.10
C SER A 63 0.54 14.60 3.59
N GLN A 64 1.72 14.37 4.16
CA GLN A 64 2.03 14.63 5.57
C GLN A 64 2.09 16.12 5.89
N ARG A 65 2.61 16.93 4.97
CA ARG A 65 2.85 18.37 5.17
C ARG A 65 1.65 19.23 4.82
N LEU A 66 0.92 18.86 3.77
CA LEU A 66 -0.15 19.67 3.18
C LEU A 66 -1.54 19.16 3.52
N ASN A 67 -1.65 17.98 4.17
CA ASN A 67 -2.91 17.38 4.59
C ASN A 67 -3.94 17.24 3.47
N VAL A 68 -3.47 16.92 2.26
CA VAL A 68 -4.29 16.58 1.08
C VAL A 68 -3.84 15.23 0.51
N PRO A 69 -4.75 14.46 -0.11
CA PRO A 69 -4.38 13.23 -0.81
C PRO A 69 -3.33 13.51 -1.87
N CYS A 70 -2.31 12.65 -1.91
CA CYS A 70 -1.21 12.77 -2.85
C CYS A 70 -0.92 11.42 -3.49
N ALA A 71 -0.67 11.41 -4.79
CA ALA A 71 -0.23 10.24 -5.53
C ALA A 71 0.85 10.64 -6.55
N HIS A 72 1.69 9.69 -6.92
CA HIS A 72 2.78 9.88 -7.86
C HIS A 72 2.46 9.21 -9.20
N ALA A 73 3.01 9.79 -10.25
CA ALA A 73 2.99 9.30 -11.61
C ALA A 73 4.45 9.36 -12.10
N PRO A 74 5.16 8.23 -12.21
CA PRO A 74 6.47 8.22 -12.82
C PRO A 74 6.35 8.69 -14.26
N VAL A 75 7.31 9.46 -14.77
CA VAL A 75 7.33 9.87 -16.18
C VAL A 75 8.62 9.38 -16.78
N GLU A 76 8.50 8.42 -17.70
CA GLU A 76 9.64 7.96 -18.48
C GLU A 76 10.11 9.05 -19.44
N ALA A 77 11.42 9.15 -19.59
CA ALA A 77 12.07 10.22 -20.34
C ALA A 77 12.36 9.88 -21.81
N GLU A 78 12.39 8.58 -22.10
CA GLU A 78 12.67 8.02 -23.41
C GLU A 78 11.35 7.80 -24.15
N PRO A 79 11.36 7.69 -25.50
CA PRO A 79 10.16 7.27 -26.22
C PRO A 79 9.70 5.93 -25.64
N TRP A 80 8.47 5.92 -25.12
CA TRP A 80 7.86 4.71 -24.61
C TRP A 80 7.64 3.73 -25.76
N LEU A 81 8.23 2.55 -25.64
CA LEU A 81 7.94 1.41 -26.52
C LEU A 81 7.22 0.35 -25.69
N PRO A 82 5.98 -0.04 -26.08
CA PRO A 82 5.34 -1.17 -25.44
C PRO A 82 6.19 -2.43 -25.67
N PRO A 83 6.29 -3.33 -24.69
CA PRO A 83 7.03 -4.57 -24.85
C PRO A 83 6.43 -5.40 -25.99
N ALA A 84 7.29 -6.08 -26.75
CA ALA A 84 6.91 -6.84 -27.93
C ALA A 84 6.16 -8.16 -27.63
N GLY A 85 5.91 -8.48 -26.36
CA GLY A 85 5.32 -9.74 -25.93
C GLY A 85 4.69 -9.69 -24.53
N ALA A 86 4.26 -10.85 -24.04
CA ALA A 86 3.71 -10.97 -22.70
C ALA A 86 4.76 -10.57 -21.64
N VAL A 87 4.37 -9.73 -20.71
CA VAL A 87 5.16 -9.37 -19.53
C VAL A 87 4.68 -10.12 -18.30
N ASP A 88 5.50 -10.13 -17.24
CA ASP A 88 5.04 -10.57 -15.93
C ASP A 88 3.79 -9.79 -15.51
N ALA A 89 2.85 -10.47 -14.85
CA ALA A 89 1.59 -9.87 -14.43
C ALA A 89 1.77 -8.63 -13.54
N ARG A 90 2.90 -8.53 -12.80
CA ARG A 90 3.25 -7.36 -11.98
C ARG A 90 3.51 -6.10 -12.82
N LEU A 91 3.95 -6.27 -14.05
CA LEU A 91 4.29 -5.18 -14.98
C LEU A 91 3.16 -4.87 -15.95
N ALA A 92 2.10 -5.68 -15.98
CA ALA A 92 1.02 -5.51 -16.95
C ALA A 92 0.43 -4.08 -16.89
N ALA A 93 0.21 -3.57 -15.67
CA ALA A 93 -0.24 -2.20 -15.47
C ALA A 93 0.80 -1.16 -15.94
N GLU A 94 2.08 -1.50 -15.91
CA GLU A 94 3.13 -0.60 -16.33
C GLU A 94 3.23 -0.47 -17.86
N THR A 95 2.93 -1.56 -18.55
CA THR A 95 3.00 -1.64 -20.02
C THR A 95 1.86 -0.99 -20.79
N ILE A 96 0.87 -0.41 -20.12
CA ILE A 96 -0.28 0.22 -20.79
C ILE A 96 -0.16 1.75 -20.91
N SER A 97 0.77 2.38 -20.20
CA SER A 97 0.94 3.83 -20.21
C SER A 97 2.35 4.22 -19.76
N PRO A 98 2.97 5.25 -20.36
CA PRO A 98 4.30 5.74 -19.96
C PRO A 98 4.33 6.49 -18.62
N SER A 99 3.17 6.77 -18.01
CA SER A 99 3.15 7.51 -16.75
C SER A 99 2.04 7.21 -15.75
N TYR A 100 1.00 6.48 -16.15
CA TYR A 100 -0.19 6.24 -15.33
C TYR A 100 -0.92 7.51 -14.85
N LEU A 101 -0.51 8.69 -15.33
CA LEU A 101 -1.05 9.98 -14.90
C LEU A 101 -2.58 10.06 -15.02
N PRO A 102 -3.24 9.55 -16.09
CA PRO A 102 -4.70 9.51 -16.14
C PRO A 102 -5.34 8.72 -15.00
N CYS A 103 -4.74 7.59 -14.60
CA CYS A 103 -5.23 6.76 -13.50
C CYS A 103 -5.05 7.47 -12.15
N VAL A 104 -3.90 8.13 -11.97
CA VAL A 104 -3.61 8.94 -10.78
C VAL A 104 -4.62 10.08 -10.63
N LEU A 105 -4.89 10.83 -11.69
CA LEU A 105 -5.86 11.92 -11.68
C LEU A 105 -7.28 11.41 -11.39
N LEU A 106 -7.70 10.31 -12.03
CA LEU A 106 -9.02 9.72 -11.79
C LEU A 106 -9.19 9.23 -10.35
N GLY A 107 -8.14 8.61 -9.77
CA GLY A 107 -8.13 8.17 -8.39
C GLY A 107 -8.20 9.34 -7.41
N LEU A 108 -7.37 10.37 -7.60
CA LEU A 108 -7.34 11.56 -6.75
C LEU A 108 -8.66 12.35 -6.78
N ALA A 109 -9.32 12.43 -7.95
CA ALA A 109 -10.63 13.09 -8.09
C ALA A 109 -11.73 12.46 -7.21
N ARG A 110 -11.54 11.22 -6.75
CA ARG A 110 -12.47 10.50 -5.87
C ARG A 110 -11.86 10.14 -4.51
N SER A 111 -10.65 10.63 -4.24
CA SER A 111 -9.93 10.28 -3.02
C SER A 111 -10.62 10.85 -1.78
N PRO A 112 -10.72 10.08 -0.68
CA PRO A 112 -11.26 10.59 0.57
C PRO A 112 -10.36 11.72 1.09
N GLN A 113 -10.99 12.76 1.62
CA GLN A 113 -10.28 13.94 2.12
C GLN A 113 -9.91 13.76 3.59
N PRO A 114 -8.68 14.11 4.00
CA PRO A 114 -8.33 14.23 5.40
C PRO A 114 -9.21 15.31 6.04
N VAL A 115 -9.93 14.94 7.09
CA VAL A 115 -10.78 15.85 7.85
C VAL A 115 -10.33 15.86 9.31
N PRO A 116 -10.68 16.91 10.09
CA PRO A 116 -10.38 16.93 11.51
C PRO A 116 -10.87 15.66 12.23
N PRO A 117 -10.18 15.24 13.31
CA PRO A 117 -10.67 14.16 14.15
C PRO A 117 -12.11 14.43 14.60
N MET A 118 -12.91 13.36 14.69
CA MET A 118 -14.32 13.41 15.14
C MET A 118 -15.31 14.10 14.18
N THR A 119 -14.93 14.46 12.95
CA THR A 119 -15.90 14.87 11.93
C THR A 119 -16.98 13.78 11.75
N PRO A 120 -18.28 14.11 11.88
CA PRO A 120 -19.36 13.15 11.69
C PRO A 120 -19.31 12.51 10.30
N GLY A 121 -19.44 11.18 10.24
CA GLY A 121 -19.38 10.42 8.99
C GLY A 121 -17.97 10.19 8.43
N ALA A 122 -16.93 10.73 9.06
CA ALA A 122 -15.55 10.46 8.68
C ALA A 122 -15.12 9.05 9.08
N TRP A 123 -14.36 8.39 8.21
CA TRP A 123 -13.71 7.14 8.52
C TRP A 123 -12.61 7.33 9.56
N GLN A 124 -12.55 6.43 10.53
CA GLN A 124 -11.61 6.40 11.63
C GLN A 124 -10.93 5.04 11.70
N VAL A 125 -9.89 4.93 12.51
CA VAL A 125 -9.16 3.68 12.73
C VAL A 125 -10.10 2.54 13.14
N ARG A 126 -11.12 2.82 13.96
CA ARG A 126 -12.13 1.82 14.38
C ARG A 126 -12.99 1.27 13.23
N ASP A 127 -13.05 1.95 12.09
CA ASP A 127 -13.82 1.52 10.93
C ASP A 127 -13.01 0.53 10.06
N VAL A 128 -11.74 0.29 10.40
CA VAL A 128 -10.89 -0.73 9.77
C VAL A 128 -11.19 -2.08 10.40
N GLY A 129 -11.78 -2.99 9.62
CA GLY A 129 -12.15 -4.33 10.11
C GLY A 129 -10.97 -5.30 10.25
N ALA A 130 -9.95 -5.21 9.40
CA ALA A 130 -8.74 -6.03 9.46
C ALA A 130 -7.63 -5.44 8.59
N VAL A 131 -6.37 -5.81 8.86
CA VAL A 131 -5.23 -5.53 7.98
C VAL A 131 -4.69 -6.85 7.43
N VAL A 132 -4.56 -6.96 6.10
CA VAL A 132 -3.92 -8.10 5.44
C VAL A 132 -2.51 -7.71 5.04
N THR A 133 -1.51 -8.50 5.43
CA THR A 133 -0.10 -8.25 5.11
C THR A 133 0.64 -9.54 4.74
N ALA A 134 1.81 -9.39 4.15
CA ALA A 134 2.68 -10.48 3.74
C ALA A 134 3.48 -11.06 4.93
N ALA A 135 3.94 -12.31 4.79
CA ALA A 135 4.65 -13.06 5.83
C ALA A 135 5.81 -12.29 6.49
N GLY A 136 6.63 -11.61 5.68
CA GLY A 136 7.81 -10.86 6.11
C GLY A 136 7.56 -9.38 6.47
N ALA A 137 6.31 -8.90 6.39
CA ALA A 137 5.99 -7.47 6.44
C ALA A 137 5.10 -7.08 7.64
N THR A 138 5.33 -7.68 8.81
CA THR A 138 4.55 -7.35 10.03
C THR A 138 5.16 -6.22 10.88
N GLY A 139 6.38 -5.78 10.56
CA GLY A 139 7.03 -4.63 11.22
C GLY A 139 6.65 -3.26 10.65
N GLY A 140 5.78 -3.18 9.64
CA GLY A 140 5.41 -1.92 9.02
C GLY A 140 4.56 -1.01 9.94
N PRO A 141 4.64 0.33 9.80
CA PRO A 141 3.94 1.26 10.68
C PRO A 141 2.41 1.09 10.64
N GLY A 142 1.84 0.73 9.49
CA GLY A 142 0.40 0.44 9.37
C GLY A 142 -0.01 -0.82 10.15
N VAL A 143 0.81 -1.87 10.14
CA VAL A 143 0.57 -3.09 10.93
C VAL A 143 0.72 -2.79 12.41
N LEU A 144 1.75 -2.06 12.81
CA LEU A 144 1.96 -1.64 14.20
C LEU A 144 0.79 -0.80 14.74
N ALA A 145 0.31 0.16 13.95
CA ALA A 145 -0.84 0.97 14.32
C ALA A 145 -2.12 0.13 14.45
N ALA A 146 -2.31 -0.85 13.57
CA ALA A 146 -3.45 -1.77 13.65
C ALA A 146 -3.41 -2.61 14.93
N LEU A 147 -2.26 -3.20 15.26
CA LEU A 147 -2.08 -3.99 16.49
C LEU A 147 -2.32 -3.13 17.74
N ALA A 148 -1.79 -1.91 17.77
CA ALA A 148 -2.00 -0.97 18.89
C ALA A 148 -3.47 -0.59 19.06
N ALA A 149 -4.24 -0.55 17.97
CA ALA A 149 -5.68 -0.28 17.98
C ALA A 149 -6.55 -1.54 18.19
N GLY A 150 -5.95 -2.72 18.39
CA GLY A 150 -6.69 -3.98 18.54
C GLY A 150 -7.32 -4.49 17.25
N ILE A 151 -6.94 -3.96 16.09
CA ILE A 151 -7.42 -4.41 14.79
C ILE A 151 -6.74 -5.74 14.43
N PRO A 152 -7.50 -6.77 14.01
CA PRO A 152 -6.92 -8.06 13.65
C PRO A 152 -6.01 -7.93 12.43
N VAL A 153 -4.86 -8.58 12.49
CA VAL A 153 -3.88 -8.62 11.40
C VAL A 153 -3.84 -10.03 10.82
N ILE A 154 -4.05 -10.16 9.51
CA ILE A 154 -4.03 -11.42 8.78
C ILE A 154 -2.74 -11.45 7.97
N VAL A 155 -1.89 -12.43 8.26
CA VAL A 155 -0.59 -12.61 7.62
C VAL A 155 -0.67 -13.76 6.62
N VAL A 156 -0.43 -13.47 5.35
CA VAL A 156 -0.52 -14.43 4.25
C VAL A 156 0.86 -15.06 3.99
N GLY A 157 0.95 -16.36 4.18
CA GLY A 157 2.19 -17.14 4.08
C GLY A 157 2.77 -17.20 2.67
N GLU A 158 1.94 -17.41 1.65
CA GLU A 158 2.38 -17.47 0.25
C GLU A 158 2.86 -16.13 -0.31
N ASN A 159 2.48 -15.01 0.33
CA ASN A 159 2.97 -13.70 -0.06
C ASN A 159 4.32 -13.40 0.59
N THR A 160 5.38 -13.58 -0.18
CA THR A 160 6.76 -13.29 0.23
C THR A 160 7.21 -11.90 -0.23
N THR A 161 8.08 -11.27 0.55
CA THR A 161 8.61 -9.92 0.27
C THR A 161 10.07 -9.85 0.69
N VAL A 162 10.78 -8.82 0.21
CA VAL A 162 12.15 -8.51 0.64
C VAL A 162 12.25 -7.99 2.08
N GLN A 163 11.12 -7.66 2.71
CA GLN A 163 11.05 -7.26 4.11
C GLN A 163 11.28 -8.48 5.01
N THR A 164 12.06 -8.30 6.06
CA THR A 164 12.43 -9.36 7.02
C THR A 164 11.97 -9.07 8.45
N VAL A 165 11.35 -7.91 8.68
CA VAL A 165 10.94 -7.49 10.02
C VAL A 165 9.60 -8.11 10.37
N THR A 166 9.63 -9.06 11.31
CA THR A 166 8.45 -9.76 11.80
C THR A 166 8.17 -9.52 13.28
N ILE A 167 6.89 -9.44 13.63
CA ILE A 167 6.43 -9.29 15.02
C ILE A 167 5.53 -10.47 15.39
N ALA A 168 5.64 -10.91 16.64
CA ALA A 168 4.71 -11.85 17.25
C ALA A 168 3.71 -11.08 18.11
N HIS A 169 2.42 -11.25 17.84
CA HIS A 169 1.34 -10.61 18.59
C HIS A 169 0.09 -11.51 18.56
N PRO A 170 -0.68 -11.63 19.66
CA PRO A 170 -1.86 -12.50 19.71
C PRO A 170 -2.94 -12.15 18.67
N ALA A 171 -3.07 -10.87 18.31
CA ALA A 171 -4.00 -10.41 17.27
C ALA A 171 -3.55 -10.73 15.83
N ILE A 172 -2.37 -11.34 15.64
CA ILE A 172 -1.89 -11.77 14.33
C ILE A 172 -2.38 -13.19 14.05
N ARG A 173 -3.22 -13.33 13.03
CA ARG A 173 -3.64 -14.62 12.47
C ARG A 173 -2.84 -14.92 11.21
N ARG A 174 -2.14 -16.05 11.18
CA ARG A 174 -1.42 -16.52 10.00
C ARG A 174 -2.29 -17.46 9.17
N VAL A 175 -2.31 -17.26 7.88
CA VAL A 175 -3.02 -18.09 6.88
C VAL A 175 -2.06 -18.47 5.77
N ALA A 176 -2.30 -19.60 5.10
CA ALA A 176 -1.41 -20.06 4.04
C ALA A 176 -1.56 -19.21 2.78
N THR A 177 -2.79 -18.89 2.39
CA THR A 177 -3.12 -18.28 1.09
C THR A 177 -4.07 -17.09 1.20
N TYR A 178 -4.18 -16.31 0.13
CA TYR A 178 -5.18 -15.24 0.04
C TYR A 178 -6.62 -15.76 0.05
N TRP A 179 -6.86 -16.99 -0.42
CA TRP A 179 -8.16 -17.63 -0.31
C TRP A 179 -8.58 -17.82 1.14
N GLU A 180 -7.65 -18.29 1.97
CA GLU A 180 -7.88 -18.39 3.42
C GLU A 180 -8.04 -17.00 4.05
N ALA A 181 -7.24 -16.02 3.65
CA ALA A 181 -7.36 -14.64 4.13
C ALA A 181 -8.75 -14.06 3.88
N ILE A 182 -9.29 -14.26 2.66
CA ILE A 182 -10.66 -13.85 2.31
C ILE A 182 -11.68 -14.56 3.19
N GLY A 183 -11.51 -15.86 3.45
CA GLY A 183 -12.37 -16.61 4.37
C GLY A 183 -12.36 -16.03 5.79
N VAL A 184 -11.20 -15.65 6.30
CA VAL A 184 -11.07 -14.97 7.60
C VAL A 184 -11.77 -13.62 7.59
N VAL A 185 -11.54 -12.79 6.56
CA VAL A 185 -12.20 -11.48 6.41
C VAL A 185 -13.72 -11.64 6.36
N ALA A 186 -14.23 -12.66 5.66
CA ALA A 186 -15.65 -12.96 5.59
C ALA A 186 -16.24 -13.34 6.97
N CYS A 187 -15.53 -14.16 7.74
CA CYS A 187 -15.92 -14.51 9.11
C CYS A 187 -15.98 -13.28 10.01
N LEU A 188 -14.92 -12.45 10.01
CA LEU A 188 -14.86 -11.22 10.80
C LEU A 188 -16.00 -10.26 10.44
N ARG A 189 -16.27 -10.07 9.15
CA ARG A 189 -17.39 -9.25 8.67
C ARG A 189 -18.76 -9.79 9.09
N ALA A 190 -18.90 -11.11 9.24
CA ALA A 190 -20.12 -11.77 9.70
C ALA A 190 -20.24 -11.85 11.23
N GLY A 191 -19.24 -11.40 12.00
CA GLY A 191 -19.19 -11.58 13.45
C GLY A 191 -18.98 -13.04 13.89
N VAL A 192 -18.44 -13.87 13.00
CA VAL A 192 -18.14 -15.28 13.25
C VAL A 192 -16.66 -15.42 13.61
N ASP A 193 -16.38 -16.13 14.71
CA ASP A 193 -15.00 -16.51 15.05
C ASP A 193 -14.44 -17.44 13.96
N PRO A 194 -13.36 -17.07 13.25
CA PRO A 194 -12.78 -17.91 12.20
C PRO A 194 -12.34 -19.31 12.68
N ASP A 195 -12.08 -19.51 13.98
CA ASP A 195 -11.73 -20.83 14.52
C ASP A 195 -12.94 -21.76 14.66
N SER A 196 -14.16 -21.21 14.74
CA SER A 196 -15.41 -22.00 14.80
C SER A 196 -15.75 -22.71 13.48
N VAL A 197 -15.24 -22.20 12.36
CA VAL A 197 -15.44 -22.77 11.03
C VAL A 197 -14.27 -23.65 10.58
N ARG A 198 -13.19 -23.73 11.35
CA ARG A 198 -12.10 -24.68 11.10
C ARG A 198 -12.45 -26.08 11.64
N ARG A 199 -11.84 -27.09 11.02
CA ARG A 199 -11.93 -28.49 11.46
C ARG A 199 -10.52 -29.07 11.66
N PRO A 200 -10.32 -29.94 12.65
CA PRO A 200 -11.29 -30.29 13.70
C PRO A 200 -11.56 -29.11 14.65
N LEU A 201 -12.74 -29.11 15.29
CA LEU A 201 -13.04 -28.11 16.32
C LEU A 201 -12.15 -28.36 17.55
N ALA A 202 -11.69 -27.28 18.18
CA ALA A 202 -10.96 -27.40 19.44
C ALA A 202 -11.86 -28.00 20.53
N VAL A 203 -11.31 -28.91 21.32
CA VAL A 203 -12.03 -29.51 22.45
C VAL A 203 -12.11 -28.47 23.57
N VAL A 204 -13.32 -28.14 24.00
CA VAL A 204 -13.54 -27.26 25.15
C VAL A 204 -13.32 -28.07 26.45
N PRO A 205 -12.44 -27.64 27.37
CA PRO A 205 -12.26 -28.31 28.66
C PRO A 205 -13.58 -28.34 29.44
N ARG A 206 -13.92 -29.50 30.03
CA ARG A 206 -15.05 -29.58 30.96
C ARG A 206 -14.65 -28.93 32.29
N PHE A 207 -15.52 -28.10 32.86
CA PHE A 207 -15.37 -27.65 34.25
C PHE A 207 -15.41 -28.87 35.16
N SER A 208 -14.38 -29.02 36.00
CA SER A 208 -14.31 -29.98 37.10
C SER A 208 -14.93 -29.39 38.36
#